data_AF-A0A845YQQ9-F1
#
_entry.id   AF-A0A845YQQ9-F1
#
_cell.length_a   1.000
_cell.length_b   1.000
_cell.length_c   1.000
_cell.angle_alpha   90.00
_cell.angle_beta   90.00
_cell.angle_gamma   90.00
#
_symmetry.space_group_name_H-M   'P 1'
#
loop_
_entity.id
_entity.type
_entity.pdbx_description
1 polymer ?
#
loop_
_entity_poly.entity_id
_entity_poly.type
_entity_poly.pdbx_seq_one_letter_code
_entity_poly.pdbx_strand_id
1 'polypeptide(L)'
;MSVSNNNDVKIMLEFFAYKHPPYWSRERKENSRSRLTVPNCKISNINWNCIKLLFGDKSKSHDKGNLIAEADLSNGKTLKAWVNNKRDGEILMERMASLSEAGLIYPFRYIHKNEYDPNNKIQFKEKRPQYLAYMHILRSLGTKTSKTATGVKKKRRKSTRIEFHYDAKPSWMDDKIRKLLE
;
A
#
# COMPACT_ATOMS: atom_id res chain seq x y z
N MET A 1 -10.96 -23.81 -20.46
CA MET A 1 -11.02 -23.27 -19.09
C MET A 1 -10.87 -21.75 -19.17
N SER A 2 -11.95 -21.02 -18.97
CA SER A 2 -12.00 -19.56 -19.00
C SER A 2 -11.32 -18.98 -17.77
N VAL A 3 -10.12 -18.43 -17.93
CA VAL A 3 -9.46 -17.63 -16.88
C VAL A 3 -10.33 -16.41 -16.62
N SER A 4 -10.96 -16.36 -15.45
CA SER A 4 -11.87 -15.29 -15.05
C SER A 4 -11.16 -13.93 -15.17
N ASN A 5 -11.73 -13.06 -16.01
CA ASN A 5 -11.26 -11.71 -16.32
C ASN A 5 -11.45 -10.70 -15.17
N ASN A 6 -11.38 -11.11 -13.91
CA ASN A 6 -11.57 -10.22 -12.76
C ASN A 6 -10.23 -9.66 -12.24
N ASN A 7 -10.02 -8.37 -12.51
CA ASN A 7 -9.52 -7.38 -11.56
C ASN A 7 -8.15 -7.63 -10.89
N ASP A 8 -7.04 -7.43 -11.62
CA ASP A 8 -5.72 -7.15 -11.00
C ASP A 8 -5.70 -5.72 -10.43
N VAL A 9 -6.63 -5.42 -9.51
CA VAL A 9 -6.66 -4.20 -8.71
C VAL A 9 -5.59 -4.32 -7.65
N LYS A 10 -4.68 -3.34 -7.62
CA LYS A 10 -3.69 -3.19 -6.56
C LYS A 10 -3.93 -1.85 -5.88
N ILE A 11 -3.84 -1.82 -4.57
CA ILE A 11 -3.87 -0.59 -3.81
C ILE A 11 -2.48 -0.30 -3.31
N MET A 12 -2.01 0.92 -3.54
CA MET A 12 -0.82 1.45 -2.89
C MET A 12 -1.23 2.55 -1.92
N LEU A 13 -0.95 2.34 -0.64
CA LEU A 13 -1.13 3.31 0.43
C LEU A 13 0.17 4.09 0.58
N GLU A 14 0.08 5.42 0.58
CA GLU A 14 1.22 6.33 0.72
C GLU A 14 1.11 7.06 2.05
N PHE A 15 2.18 6.96 2.84
CA PHE A 15 2.27 7.57 4.17
C PHE A 15 3.37 8.63 4.18
N PHE A 16 3.17 9.67 4.98
CA PHE A 16 4.14 10.75 5.16
C PHE A 16 4.40 11.00 6.64
N ALA A 17 5.64 11.39 6.95
CA ALA A 17 5.97 11.94 8.25
C ALA A 17 5.41 13.38 8.36
N TYR A 18 4.79 13.67 9.50
CA TYR A 18 4.26 15.00 9.82
C TYR A 18 4.81 15.44 11.18
N LYS A 19 5.17 16.73 11.28
CA LYS A 19 5.79 17.30 12.49
C LYS A 19 4.82 17.41 13.68
N HIS A 20 3.54 17.70 13.43
CA HIS A 20 2.50 17.80 14.45
C HIS A 20 1.15 17.26 13.92
N PRO A 21 0.37 16.53 14.73
CA PRO A 21 -1.07 16.44 14.51
C PRO A 21 -1.71 17.84 14.62
N PRO A 22 -2.74 18.19 13.82
CA PRO A 22 -3.41 17.35 12.85
C PRO A 22 -2.62 17.31 11.52
N TYR A 23 -2.43 16.08 11.04
CA TYR A 23 -1.75 15.54 9.85
C TYR A 23 -2.37 15.98 8.48
N TRP A 24 -2.98 17.17 8.39
CA TRP A 24 -3.96 17.57 7.33
C TRP A 24 -3.61 18.85 6.58
N SER A 25 -2.66 19.66 7.06
CA SER A 25 -2.20 20.79 6.25
C SER A 25 -1.29 20.27 5.14
N ARG A 26 -1.71 20.53 3.89
CA ARG A 26 -0.99 20.17 2.66
C ARG A 26 0.47 20.70 2.67
N GLU A 27 0.70 21.73 3.47
CA GLU A 27 1.90 22.57 3.61
C GLU A 27 3.01 21.97 4.49
N ARG A 28 2.72 20.95 5.31
CA ARG A 28 3.67 20.46 6.33
C ARG A 28 4.15 19.02 6.10
N LYS A 29 4.27 18.64 4.83
CA LYS A 29 4.81 17.32 4.45
C LYS A 29 6.32 17.36 4.46
N GLU A 30 6.93 16.50 5.26
CA GLU A 30 8.35 16.24 5.12
C GLU A 30 8.62 15.30 3.92
N ASN A 31 9.86 15.32 3.42
CA ASN A 31 10.29 14.46 2.30
C ASN A 31 10.28 12.94 2.65
N SER A 32 10.00 12.58 3.90
CA SER A 32 9.92 11.20 4.36
C SER A 32 8.58 10.56 3.98
N ARG A 33 8.62 9.80 2.88
CA ARG A 33 7.50 9.02 2.35
C ARG A 33 7.67 7.52 2.55
N SER A 34 6.60 6.79 2.82
CA SER A 34 6.60 5.33 2.80
C SER A 34 5.38 4.77 2.07
N ARG A 35 5.45 3.50 1.66
CA ARG A 35 4.47 2.93 0.71
C ARG A 35 4.21 1.47 1.00
N LEU A 36 2.95 1.14 1.22
CA LEU A 36 2.47 -0.24 1.33
C LEU A 36 1.65 -0.58 0.10
N THR A 37 1.92 -1.73 -0.51
CA THR A 37 1.16 -2.19 -1.68
C THR A 37 0.46 -3.50 -1.37
N VAL A 38 -0.86 -3.51 -1.52
CA VAL A 38 -1.68 -4.72 -1.46
C VAL A 38 -2.06 -5.12 -2.88
N PRO A 39 -1.70 -6.33 -3.34
CA PRO A 39 -2.11 -6.83 -4.63
C PRO A 39 -3.44 -7.61 -4.53
N ASN A 40 -4.12 -7.77 -5.67
CA ASN A 40 -5.33 -8.59 -5.79
C ASN A 40 -6.42 -8.19 -4.80
N CYS A 41 -6.68 -6.88 -4.70
CA CYS A 41 -7.57 -6.36 -3.67
C CYS A 41 -9.03 -6.73 -3.93
N LYS A 42 -9.72 -7.16 -2.88
CA LYS A 42 -11.15 -7.44 -2.90
C LYS A 42 -11.91 -6.12 -2.94
N ILE A 43 -12.52 -5.81 -4.09
CA ILE A 43 -13.20 -4.53 -4.33
C ILE A 43 -14.22 -4.18 -3.24
N SER A 44 -15.00 -5.15 -2.76
CA SER A 44 -16.01 -4.93 -1.72
C SER A 44 -15.44 -4.54 -0.36
N ASN A 45 -14.16 -4.83 -0.09
CA ASN A 45 -13.49 -4.44 1.16
C ASN A 45 -12.82 -3.06 1.07
N ILE A 46 -12.85 -2.40 -0.10
CA ILE A 46 -12.17 -1.13 -0.31
C ILE A 46 -13.18 0.02 -0.20
N ASN A 47 -13.22 0.66 0.96
CA ASN A 47 -13.94 1.90 1.20
C ASN A 47 -13.17 2.78 2.20
N TRP A 48 -13.58 4.04 2.35
CA TRP A 48 -12.81 4.98 3.18
C TRP A 48 -12.70 4.53 4.64
N ASN A 49 -13.80 4.05 5.23
CA ASN A 49 -13.85 3.62 6.63
C ASN A 49 -12.92 2.43 6.89
N CYS A 50 -12.96 1.41 6.02
CA CYS A 50 -12.13 0.23 6.10
C CYS A 50 -10.64 0.60 6.06
N ILE A 51 -10.23 1.39 5.07
CA ILE A 51 -8.84 1.81 4.91
C ILE A 51 -8.39 2.67 6.10
N LYS A 52 -9.25 3.58 6.58
CA LYS A 52 -8.94 4.43 7.73
C LYS A 52 -8.85 3.63 9.04
N LEU A 53 -9.67 2.61 9.22
CA LEU A 53 -9.63 1.74 10.40
C LEU A 53 -8.38 0.87 10.42
N LEU A 54 -7.98 0.31 9.28
CA LEU A 54 -6.82 -0.58 9.19
C LEU A 54 -5.47 0.18 9.26
N PHE A 55 -5.39 1.36 8.66
CA PHE A 55 -4.12 2.08 8.41
C PHE A 55 -4.10 3.55 8.86
N GLY A 56 -5.21 4.07 9.39
CA GLY A 56 -5.39 5.48 9.74
C GLY A 56 -5.38 5.78 11.24
N ASP A 57 -5.07 4.78 12.06
CA ASP A 57 -5.01 4.91 13.53
C ASP A 57 -3.86 5.84 13.94
N LYS A 58 -4.19 6.89 14.72
CA LYS A 58 -3.23 7.93 15.15
C LYS A 58 -2.13 7.37 16.06
N SER A 59 -2.38 6.24 16.71
CA SER A 59 -1.43 5.55 17.60
C SER A 59 -0.46 4.63 16.87
N LYS A 60 -0.74 4.29 15.60
CA LYS A 60 0.00 3.27 14.85
C LYS A 60 0.79 3.92 13.74
N SER A 61 2.10 3.99 13.91
CA SER A 61 2.97 4.34 12.79
C SER A 61 3.18 3.15 11.88
N HIS A 62 2.86 3.31 10.61
CA HIS A 62 3.06 2.31 9.57
C HIS A 62 4.38 2.54 8.84
N ASP A 63 5.06 1.45 8.44
CA ASP A 63 6.34 1.45 7.73
C ASP A 63 7.53 2.00 8.53
N LYS A 64 7.69 1.49 9.75
CA LYS A 64 8.82 1.80 10.63
C LYS A 64 9.55 0.52 11.02
N GLY A 65 10.87 0.54 10.90
CA GLY A 65 11.76 -0.43 11.54
C GLY A 65 12.87 -0.93 10.62
N ASN A 66 13.71 -1.81 11.17
CA ASN A 66 14.87 -2.39 10.47
C ASN A 66 14.60 -3.80 9.95
N LEU A 67 13.36 -4.26 10.07
CA LEU A 67 12.91 -5.59 9.68
C LEU A 67 11.93 -5.46 8.52
N ILE A 68 12.17 -6.20 7.45
CA ILE A 68 11.19 -6.38 6.38
C ILE A 68 10.41 -7.64 6.71
N ALA A 69 9.10 -7.49 6.93
CA ALA A 69 8.18 -8.62 6.95
C ALA A 69 7.75 -8.93 5.51
N GLU A 70 7.77 -10.20 5.13
CA GLU A 70 7.27 -10.70 3.85
C GLU A 70 6.33 -11.88 4.07
N ALA A 71 5.20 -11.87 3.37
CA ALA A 71 4.24 -12.97 3.38
C ALA A 71 3.82 -13.33 1.96
N ASP A 72 3.76 -14.62 1.68
CA ASP A 72 3.23 -15.12 0.41
C ASP A 72 1.70 -15.21 0.50
N LEU A 73 1.04 -14.93 -0.62
CA LEU A 73 -0.40 -15.08 -0.78
C LEU A 73 -0.71 -16.35 -1.57
N SER A 74 -1.89 -16.92 -1.35
CA SER A 74 -2.37 -18.14 -2.04
C SER A 74 -2.41 -18.03 -3.57
N ASN A 75 -2.33 -16.81 -4.12
CA ASN A 75 -2.28 -16.54 -5.56
C ASN A 75 -0.85 -16.33 -6.09
N GLY A 76 0.19 -16.66 -5.32
CA GLY A 76 1.60 -16.53 -5.68
C GLY A 76 2.15 -15.10 -5.68
N LYS A 77 1.38 -14.11 -5.22
CA LYS A 77 1.87 -12.73 -5.00
C LYS A 77 2.43 -12.59 -3.59
N THR A 78 3.29 -11.60 -3.38
CA THR A 78 3.94 -11.36 -2.08
C THR A 78 3.52 -10.02 -1.50
N LEU A 79 3.25 -9.98 -0.19
CA LEU A 79 3.16 -8.77 0.61
C LEU A 79 4.53 -8.46 1.22
N LYS A 80 4.89 -7.18 1.28
CA LYS A 80 6.13 -6.69 1.92
C LYS A 80 5.86 -5.40 2.66
N ALA A 81 6.39 -5.27 3.88
CA ALA A 81 6.26 -4.08 4.70
C ALA A 81 7.43 -3.93 5.69
N TRP A 82 7.80 -2.70 6.03
CA TRP A 82 8.77 -2.46 7.09
C TRP A 82 8.11 -2.44 8.46
N VAL A 83 8.70 -3.16 9.42
CA VAL A 83 8.20 -3.31 10.78
C VAL A 83 9.31 -3.27 11.82
N ASN A 84 8.96 -2.94 13.07
CA ASN A 84 9.93 -2.84 14.16
C ASN A 84 10.24 -4.22 14.78
N ASN A 85 9.25 -5.09 14.83
CA ASN A 85 9.34 -6.42 15.43
C ASN A 85 8.40 -7.40 14.69
N LYS A 86 8.53 -8.70 14.99
CA LYS A 86 7.76 -9.76 14.31
C LYS A 86 6.25 -9.64 14.52
N ARG A 87 5.82 -9.31 15.74
CA ARG A 87 4.40 -9.14 16.12
C ARG A 87 3.73 -8.02 15.33
N ASP A 88 4.39 -6.88 15.18
CA ASP A 88 3.91 -5.78 14.33
C ASP A 88 3.83 -6.23 12.86
N GLY A 89 4.78 -7.05 12.42
CA GLY A 89 4.77 -7.75 11.12
C GLY A 89 3.52 -8.59 10.91
N GLU A 90 3.19 -9.46 11.85
CA GLU A 90 2.02 -10.34 11.76
C GLU A 90 0.74 -9.53 11.64
N ILE A 91 0.52 -8.59 12.56
CA ILE A 91 -0.66 -7.72 12.57
C ILE A 91 -0.78 -6.94 11.26
N LEU A 92 0.34 -6.42 10.73
CA LEU A 92 0.32 -5.66 9.49
C LEU A 92 0.02 -6.54 8.27
N MET A 93 0.59 -7.74 8.21
CA MET A 93 0.33 -8.69 7.12
C MET A 93 -1.13 -9.15 7.12
N GLU A 94 -1.71 -9.43 8.28
CA GLU A 94 -3.14 -9.76 8.41
C GLU A 94 -4.04 -8.64 7.91
N ARG A 95 -3.75 -7.38 8.27
CA ARG A 95 -4.51 -6.21 7.78
C ARG A 95 -4.37 -6.00 6.27
N MET A 96 -3.17 -6.24 5.72
CA MET A 96 -2.96 -6.16 4.28
C MET A 96 -3.70 -7.29 3.56
N ALA A 97 -3.70 -8.49 4.11
CA ALA A 97 -4.41 -9.64 3.57
C ALA A 97 -5.92 -9.50 3.66
N SER A 98 -6.47 -8.85 4.69
CA SER A 98 -7.92 -8.59 4.78
C SER A 98 -8.45 -7.70 3.66
N LEU A 99 -7.56 -6.95 2.99
CA LEU A 99 -7.87 -6.20 1.77
C LEU A 99 -7.68 -7.02 0.49
N SER A 100 -6.99 -8.15 0.54
CA SER A 100 -6.75 -9.04 -0.61
C SER A 100 -7.86 -10.09 -0.74
N GLU A 101 -8.09 -10.57 -1.96
CA GLU A 101 -8.91 -11.77 -2.19
C GLU A 101 -8.14 -13.06 -1.88
N ALA A 102 -6.81 -12.99 -1.78
CA ALA A 102 -5.96 -14.14 -1.49
C ALA A 102 -5.65 -14.24 0.01
N GLY A 103 -5.60 -15.48 0.50
CA GLY A 103 -5.23 -15.78 1.88
C GLY A 103 -3.71 -15.73 2.10
N LEU A 104 -3.30 -15.50 3.35
CA LEU A 104 -1.91 -15.57 3.78
C LEU A 104 -1.41 -17.02 3.82
N ILE A 105 -0.18 -17.23 3.36
CA ILE A 105 0.57 -18.48 3.56
C ILE A 105 1.59 -18.24 4.67
N TYR A 106 1.62 -19.16 5.63
CA TYR A 106 2.57 -19.19 6.73
C TYR A 106 3.74 -20.15 6.44
N PRO A 107 4.93 -19.93 7.03
CA PRO A 107 5.30 -18.84 7.94
C PRO A 107 5.69 -17.53 7.22
N PHE A 108 5.62 -16.41 7.94
CA PHE A 108 6.15 -15.14 7.44
C PHE A 108 7.67 -15.14 7.46
N ARG A 109 8.27 -14.48 6.46
CA ARG A 109 9.71 -14.27 6.36
C ARG A 109 10.05 -12.90 6.94
N TYR A 110 11.15 -12.84 7.69
CA TYR A 110 11.63 -11.62 8.30
C TYR A 110 13.08 -11.41 7.93
N ILE A 111 13.35 -10.34 7.19
CA ILE A 111 14.68 -10.03 6.66
C ILE A 111 15.23 -8.82 7.39
N HIS A 112 16.39 -8.97 8.04
CA HIS A 112 17.09 -7.86 8.67
C HIS A 112 17.83 -7.05 7.61
N LYS A 113 17.71 -5.72 7.65
CA LYS A 113 18.34 -4.83 6.66
C LYS A 113 19.86 -4.98 6.57
N ASN A 114 20.55 -5.44 7.63
CA ASN A 114 22.00 -5.67 7.61
C ASN A 114 22.41 -6.82 6.68
N GLU A 115 21.49 -7.69 6.27
CA GLU A 115 21.71 -8.75 5.27
C GLU A 115 21.40 -8.28 3.84
N TYR A 116 20.96 -7.03 3.65
CA TYR A 116 20.46 -6.50 2.37
C TYR A 116 21.46 -5.51 1.74
N ASP A 117 22.18 -6.00 0.72
CA ASP A 117 23.01 -5.33 -0.31
C ASP A 117 23.59 -3.92 -0.03
N PRO A 118 24.92 -3.77 0.15
CA PRO A 118 25.60 -2.50 0.39
C PRO A 118 25.52 -1.49 -0.78
N ASN A 119 25.07 -1.88 -1.98
CA ASN A 119 24.98 -0.97 -3.13
C ASN A 119 23.73 -0.08 -3.16
N ASN A 120 22.74 -0.32 -2.30
CA ASN A 120 21.53 0.50 -2.21
C ASN A 120 21.61 1.47 -1.01
N LYS A 121 22.04 2.71 -1.27
CA LYS A 121 21.97 3.82 -0.30
C LYS A 121 20.51 4.20 0.00
N ILE A 122 19.84 3.41 0.83
CA ILE A 122 18.52 3.76 1.37
C ILE A 122 18.75 4.45 2.71
N GLN A 123 18.82 5.78 2.64
CA GLN A 123 18.87 6.70 3.78
C GLN A 123 17.86 6.30 4.85
N PHE A 124 18.33 6.24 6.10
CA PHE A 124 17.49 6.10 7.28
C PHE A 124 16.33 7.09 7.21
N LYS A 125 15.11 6.57 7.26
CA LYS A 125 13.95 7.42 7.53
C LYS A 125 13.76 7.50 9.03
N GLU A 126 13.93 8.72 9.50
CA GLU A 126 13.77 9.18 10.88
C GLU A 126 12.59 8.51 11.61
N LYS A 127 12.75 8.36 12.93
CA LYS A 127 11.87 7.76 13.93
C LYS A 127 10.46 8.37 14.05
N ARG A 128 10.03 9.21 13.11
CA ARG A 128 8.80 10.00 13.20
C ARG A 128 7.58 9.21 12.72
N PRO A 129 6.44 9.30 13.40
CA PRO A 129 5.20 8.62 12.98
C PRO A 129 4.81 9.06 11.57
N GLN A 130 4.56 8.06 10.72
CA GLN A 130 4.07 8.23 9.36
C GLN A 130 2.57 7.92 9.34
N TYR A 131 1.82 8.78 8.67
CA TYR A 131 0.36 8.74 8.63
C TYR A 131 -0.14 8.58 7.20
N LEU A 132 -1.24 7.84 7.03
CA LEU A 132 -1.87 7.63 5.73
C LEU A 132 -2.30 8.97 5.13
N ALA A 133 -1.72 9.32 3.99
CA ALA A 133 -2.04 10.55 3.27
C ALA A 133 -2.80 10.29 1.98
N TYR A 134 -2.41 9.24 1.25
CA TYR A 134 -2.99 8.91 -0.04
C TYR A 134 -3.24 7.43 -0.22
N MET A 135 -4.31 7.13 -0.96
CA MET A 135 -4.56 5.82 -1.54
C MET A 135 -4.46 5.94 -3.05
N HIS A 136 -3.71 5.04 -3.67
CA HIS A 136 -3.61 4.91 -5.11
C HIS A 136 -4.26 3.61 -5.54
N ILE A 137 -5.26 3.70 -6.40
CA ILE A 137 -5.82 2.53 -7.08
C ILE A 137 -5.02 2.34 -8.37
N LEU A 138 -4.30 1.21 -8.43
CA LEU A 138 -3.46 0.80 -9.54
C LEU A 138 -4.19 -0.32 -10.28
N ARG A 139 -4.75 0.00 -11.45
CA ARG A 139 -5.32 -0.99 -12.35
C ARG A 139 -4.36 -1.26 -13.51
N SER A 140 -4.17 -2.55 -13.83
CA SER A 140 -3.59 -2.95 -15.10
C SER A 140 -4.61 -2.64 -16.19
N LEU A 141 -4.48 -1.50 -16.88
CA LEU A 141 -5.18 -1.34 -18.15
C LEU A 141 -4.64 -2.43 -19.09
N GLY A 142 -5.53 -3.12 -19.79
CA GLY A 142 -5.15 -4.05 -20.86
C GLY A 142 -4.14 -3.40 -21.83
N THR A 143 -3.46 -4.22 -22.61
CA THR A 143 -2.41 -3.79 -23.53
C THR A 143 -2.92 -2.79 -24.57
N LYS A 144 -2.86 -1.48 -24.30
CA LYS A 144 -2.73 -0.49 -25.37
C LYS A 144 -1.25 -0.40 -25.75
N THR A 145 -0.94 -0.95 -26.92
CA THR A 145 0.38 -1.03 -27.52
C THR A 145 0.94 0.37 -27.80
N SER A 146 1.86 0.85 -26.97
CA SER A 146 2.86 1.81 -27.42
C SER A 146 4.16 1.05 -27.65
N LYS A 147 4.57 0.91 -28.92
CA LYS A 147 5.91 0.41 -29.29
C LYS A 147 6.93 1.37 -28.67
N THR A 148 7.76 0.88 -27.76
CA THR A 148 9.01 1.55 -27.38
C THR A 148 10.14 0.91 -28.18
N ALA A 149 11.22 1.65 -28.42
CA ALA A 149 12.34 1.28 -29.31
C ALA A 149 13.02 -0.06 -28.97
N THR A 150 12.75 -0.64 -27.79
CA THR A 150 13.31 -1.92 -27.31
C THR A 150 12.33 -3.10 -27.37
N GLY A 151 11.18 -2.99 -28.05
CA GLY A 151 10.28 -4.14 -28.31
C GLY A 151 9.48 -4.66 -27.11
N VAL A 152 9.77 -4.21 -25.89
CA VAL A 152 9.04 -4.63 -24.68
C VAL A 152 7.72 -3.88 -24.55
N LYS A 153 6.60 -4.59 -24.65
CA LYS A 153 5.24 -4.05 -24.44
C LYS A 153 5.04 -3.68 -22.96
N LYS A 154 5.25 -2.41 -22.58
CA LYS A 154 4.93 -1.92 -21.23
C LYS A 154 3.43 -1.63 -21.10
N LYS A 155 2.75 -2.32 -20.19
CA LYS A 155 1.36 -2.02 -19.80
C LYS A 155 1.30 -0.61 -19.16
N ARG A 156 0.47 0.28 -19.71
CA ARG A 156 0.18 1.58 -19.08
C ARG A 156 -0.61 1.36 -17.80
N ARG A 157 -0.15 1.91 -16.68
CA ARG A 157 -0.85 1.87 -15.38
C ARG A 157 -1.57 3.20 -15.19
N LYS A 158 -2.89 3.19 -15.01
CA LYS A 158 -3.62 4.35 -14.48
C LYS A 158 -3.45 4.29 -12.96
N SER A 159 -2.81 5.31 -12.40
CA SER A 159 -2.76 5.53 -10.95
C SER A 159 -3.64 6.73 -10.66
N THR A 160 -4.77 6.51 -10.00
CA THR A 160 -5.61 7.59 -9.52
C THR A 160 -5.42 7.74 -8.02
N ARG A 161 -5.09 8.96 -7.60
CA ARG A 161 -4.83 9.31 -6.20
C ARG A 161 -6.12 9.75 -5.52
N ILE A 162 -6.38 9.17 -4.37
CA ILE A 162 -7.45 9.56 -3.44
C ILE A 162 -6.78 10.07 -2.18
N GLU A 163 -7.25 11.21 -1.70
CA GLU A 163 -6.64 11.88 -0.55
C GLU A 163 -7.36 11.44 0.72
N PHE A 164 -6.60 11.08 1.75
CA PHE A 164 -7.11 10.52 3.02
C PHE A 164 -6.87 11.45 4.22
N HIS A 165 -6.63 12.73 3.95
CA HIS A 165 -6.40 13.81 4.92
C HIS A 165 -7.68 14.53 5.38
N TYR A 166 -8.83 13.85 5.48
CA TYR A 166 -10.12 14.45 5.91
C TYR A 166 -10.66 13.91 7.24
N ASP A 167 -10.88 14.77 8.25
CA ASP A 167 -11.12 14.35 9.66
C ASP A 167 -12.41 13.55 9.77
N ALA A 168 -13.42 14.03 9.05
CA ALA A 168 -14.60 13.29 8.72
C ALA A 168 -14.55 12.85 7.25
N LYS A 169 -15.15 11.70 6.95
CA LYS A 169 -15.32 11.21 5.59
C LYS A 169 -16.13 12.22 4.76
N PRO A 170 -15.58 12.77 3.66
CA PRO A 170 -16.36 13.59 2.74
C PRO A 170 -17.50 12.78 2.12
N SER A 171 -18.67 13.39 1.90
CA SER A 171 -19.85 12.70 1.36
C SER A 171 -19.60 12.01 0.02
N TRP A 172 -18.79 12.61 -0.85
CA TRP A 172 -18.44 12.10 -2.18
C TRP A 172 -17.38 10.99 -2.18
N MET A 173 -16.75 10.69 -1.03
CA MET A 173 -15.55 9.87 -0.96
C MET A 173 -15.78 8.43 -1.42
N ASP A 174 -16.82 7.78 -0.89
CA ASP A 174 -17.10 6.38 -1.21
C ASP A 174 -17.55 6.22 -2.65
N ASP A 175 -18.32 7.17 -3.18
CA ASP A 175 -18.71 7.17 -4.60
C ASP A 175 -17.49 7.35 -5.52
N LYS A 176 -16.54 8.20 -5.13
CA LYS A 176 -15.28 8.37 -5.86
C LYS A 176 -14.45 7.08 -5.83
N ILE A 177 -14.37 6.41 -4.67
CA ILE A 177 -13.68 5.12 -4.55
C ILE A 177 -14.38 4.08 -5.44
N ARG A 178 -15.71 3.96 -5.36
CA ARG A 178 -16.51 3.01 -6.15
C ARG A 178 -16.29 3.20 -7.65
N LYS A 179 -16.42 4.44 -8.15
CA LYS A 179 -16.16 4.79 -9.56
C LYS A 179 -14.74 4.45 -10.05
N LEU A 180 -13.77 4.39 -9.14
CA LEU A 180 -12.40 4.02 -9.49
C LEU A 180 -12.14 2.52 -9.41
N LEU A 181 -13.03 1.78 -8.72
CA LEU A 181 -12.99 0.34 -8.59
C LEU A 181 -13.91 -0.39 -9.58
N GLU A 182 -14.84 0.31 -10.23
CA GLU A 182 -15.59 -0.10 -11.44
C GLU A 182 -14.69 -0.05 -12.67
#